data_AF-A0A932HNR1-F1
#
_entry.id   AF-A0A932HNR1-F1
#
_cell.length_a   1.000
_cell.length_b   1.000
_cell.length_c   1.000
_cell.angle_alpha   90.00
_cell.angle_beta   90.00
_cell.angle_gamma   90.00
#
_symmetry.space_group_name_H-M   'P 1'
#
loop_
_entity.id
_entity.type
_entity.pdbx_description
1 polymer ?
#
loop_
_entity_poly.entity_id
_entity_poly.type
_entity_poly.pdbx_seq_one_letter_code
_entity_poly.pdbx_strand_id
1 'polypeptide(L)'
;MSKDFNVEQTRDAKQVPTRIAFIKGRTAARVRKEDAEMVMTFPNLVVKEIIAFEVMVILLAVLSLIIDAPLEWIANPEHTPNPAKAPWYFLGLQELLHYFPPVVGGVILPALAVMALIVIPYFKINIKREGLWKEHRRETFLTLVVAVGIVSLVLLLFKVYAMVMPTLIMTGFMLTPYFIKREHGFIAWLGHRPLSWWVMTWFVMVVVVLTAIGTLFRGPEWGWTWPWEGIY
;
A
#
# COMPACT_ATOMS: atom_id res chain seq x y z
N MET A 1 -4.93 -59.84 -1.42
CA MET A 1 -5.60 -59.16 -2.55
C MET A 1 -4.64 -58.08 -3.03
N SER A 2 -3.81 -58.39 -4.04
CA SER A 2 -2.88 -57.40 -4.62
C SER A 2 -3.72 -56.32 -5.28
N LYS A 3 -3.62 -55.07 -4.81
CA LYS A 3 -4.18 -53.94 -5.54
C LYS A 3 -3.12 -53.52 -6.56
N ASP A 4 -3.39 -53.76 -7.82
CA ASP A 4 -2.54 -53.29 -8.91
C ASP A 4 -2.72 -51.76 -9.03
N PHE A 5 -1.67 -51.02 -8.72
CA PHE A 5 -1.65 -49.57 -8.83
C PHE A 5 -1.04 -49.18 -10.17
N ASN A 6 -1.85 -48.63 -11.07
CA ASN A 6 -1.38 -48.05 -12.32
C ASN A 6 -0.99 -46.59 -12.13
N VAL A 7 0.20 -46.22 -12.62
CA VAL A 7 0.68 -44.84 -12.58
C VAL A 7 0.11 -44.08 -13.78
N GLU A 8 -1.01 -43.41 -13.58
CA GLU A 8 -1.56 -42.48 -14.57
C GLU A 8 -0.96 -41.08 -14.42
N GLN A 9 -0.49 -40.51 -15.54
CA GLN A 9 0.07 -39.15 -15.59
C GLN A 9 -0.98 -38.07 -15.93
N THR A 10 -2.27 -38.38 -15.80
CA THR A 10 -3.33 -37.41 -16.11
C THR A 10 -3.45 -36.38 -14.98
N ARG A 11 -3.66 -35.10 -15.35
CA ARG A 11 -3.83 -33.99 -14.38
C ARG A 11 -5.29 -33.69 -14.07
N ASP A 12 -6.22 -34.28 -14.82
CA ASP A 12 -7.65 -34.05 -14.70
C ASP A 12 -8.22 -34.76 -13.45
N ALA A 13 -8.67 -33.96 -12.47
CA ALA A 13 -9.22 -34.46 -11.21
C ALA A 13 -10.58 -35.13 -11.37
N LYS A 14 -11.28 -34.92 -12.49
CA LYS A 14 -12.58 -35.53 -12.76
C LYS A 14 -12.45 -36.97 -13.28
N GLN A 15 -11.32 -37.30 -13.90
CA GLN A 15 -11.10 -38.63 -14.49
C GLN A 15 -10.67 -39.67 -13.45
N VAL A 16 -9.98 -39.26 -12.38
CA VAL A 16 -9.42 -40.17 -11.37
C VAL A 16 -9.70 -39.65 -9.95
N PRO A 17 -10.76 -40.11 -9.27
CA PRO A 17 -11.22 -39.54 -8.00
C PRO A 17 -10.34 -39.89 -6.79
N THR A 18 -9.53 -40.96 -6.84
CA THR A 18 -8.66 -41.38 -5.72
C THR A 18 -7.20 -41.39 -6.16
N ARG A 19 -6.37 -40.51 -5.60
CA ARG A 19 -4.95 -40.36 -5.96
C ARG A 19 -4.05 -40.16 -4.73
N ILE A 20 -2.87 -40.77 -4.74
CA ILE A 20 -1.79 -40.52 -3.78
C ILE A 20 -0.75 -39.64 -4.50
N ALA A 21 -0.67 -38.37 -4.12
CA ALA A 21 0.27 -37.43 -4.75
C ALA A 21 1.61 -37.41 -3.98
N PHE A 22 2.69 -37.81 -4.65
CA PHE A 22 4.05 -37.64 -4.13
C PHE A 22 4.53 -36.20 -4.35
N ILE A 23 4.45 -35.37 -3.31
CA ILE A 23 4.96 -34.00 -3.33
C ILE A 23 6.43 -34.03 -2.90
N LYS A 24 7.37 -33.90 -3.85
CA LYS A 24 8.79 -33.71 -3.52
C LYS A 24 8.97 -32.38 -2.78
N GLY A 25 9.43 -32.46 -1.52
CA GLY A 25 9.52 -31.36 -0.54
C GLY A 25 10.44 -30.18 -0.86
N ARG A 26 10.83 -29.95 -2.12
CA ARG A 26 11.64 -28.81 -2.56
C ARG A 26 11.20 -28.22 -3.90
N THR A 27 9.94 -28.41 -4.29
CA THR A 27 9.39 -27.67 -5.41
C THR A 27 8.85 -26.37 -4.84
N ALA A 28 9.58 -25.26 -5.03
CA ALA A 28 9.01 -23.94 -4.77
C ALA A 28 7.64 -23.90 -5.44
N ALA A 29 6.60 -23.51 -4.69
CA ALA A 29 5.29 -23.24 -5.24
C ALA A 29 5.44 -22.04 -6.18
N ARG A 30 5.99 -22.26 -7.37
CA ARG A 30 5.62 -21.46 -8.53
C ARG A 30 4.11 -21.59 -8.53
N VAL A 31 3.44 -20.46 -8.35
CA VAL A 31 2.05 -20.30 -8.76
C VAL A 31 2.08 -20.67 -10.24
N ARG A 32 1.95 -21.96 -10.54
CA ARG A 32 1.43 -22.41 -11.81
C ARG A 32 0.10 -21.72 -11.82
N LYS A 33 -0.01 -20.63 -12.60
CA LYS A 33 -1.32 -20.11 -12.99
C LYS A 33 -2.10 -21.38 -13.30
N GLU A 34 -3.17 -21.63 -12.54
CA GLU A 34 -4.18 -22.55 -13.02
C GLU A 34 -4.41 -22.12 -14.47
N ASP A 35 -4.30 -23.07 -15.40
CA ASP A 35 -4.54 -22.82 -16.81
C ASP A 35 -6.02 -22.44 -16.92
N ALA A 36 -6.32 -21.20 -16.56
CA ALA A 36 -7.63 -20.61 -16.63
C ALA A 36 -8.02 -20.69 -18.10
N GLU A 37 -9.26 -21.09 -18.34
CA GLU A 37 -9.77 -21.26 -19.68
C GLU A 37 -9.52 -19.98 -20.48
N MET A 38 -8.64 -20.07 -21.47
CA MET A 38 -8.21 -18.92 -22.26
C MET A 38 -9.31 -18.61 -23.26
N VAL A 39 -9.90 -17.42 -23.13
CA VAL A 39 -10.92 -16.92 -24.05
C VAL A 39 -10.30 -15.94 -25.05
N MET A 40 -10.90 -15.83 -26.24
CA MET A 40 -10.49 -14.82 -27.22
C MET A 40 -10.61 -13.41 -26.62
N THR A 41 -9.55 -12.61 -26.74
CA THR A 41 -9.47 -11.24 -26.21
C THR A 41 -10.59 -10.37 -26.76
N PHE A 42 -10.86 -10.49 -28.05
CA PHE A 42 -12.05 -9.94 -28.69
C PHE A 42 -13.08 -11.06 -28.91
N PRO A 43 -14.35 -10.89 -28.52
CA PRO A 43 -14.95 -9.70 -27.91
C PRO A 43 -14.83 -9.65 -26.37
N ASN A 44 -14.39 -10.72 -25.70
CA ASN A 44 -14.62 -10.92 -24.27
C ASN A 44 -13.96 -9.89 -23.34
N LEU A 45 -12.74 -9.46 -23.63
CA LEU A 45 -12.02 -8.45 -22.85
C LEU A 45 -12.28 -7.04 -23.40
N VAL A 46 -12.09 -6.87 -24.71
CA VAL A 46 -12.17 -5.54 -25.36
C VAL A 46 -13.53 -4.88 -25.14
N VAL A 47 -14.63 -5.63 -25.26
CA VAL A 47 -15.98 -5.06 -25.03
C VAL A 47 -16.16 -4.63 -23.57
N LYS A 48 -15.64 -5.41 -22.61
CA LYS A 48 -15.70 -5.04 -21.19
C LYS A 48 -14.88 -3.79 -20.88
N GLU A 49 -13.70 -3.67 -21.49
CA GLU A 49 -12.85 -2.49 -21.33
C GLU A 49 -13.49 -1.23 -21.94
N ILE A 50 -14.11 -1.34 -23.12
CA ILE A 50 -14.85 -0.23 -23.73
C ILE A 50 -16.05 0.17 -22.86
N ILE A 51 -16.82 -0.80 -22.35
CA ILE A 51 -17.94 -0.50 -21.43
C ILE A 51 -17.43 0.18 -20.16
N ALA A 52 -16.34 -0.31 -19.56
CA ALA A 52 -15.76 0.29 -18.36
C ALA A 52 -15.23 1.72 -18.61
N PHE A 53 -14.61 1.93 -19.78
CA PHE A 53 -14.15 3.25 -20.22
C PHE A 53 -15.33 4.21 -20.41
N GLU A 54 -16.37 3.80 -21.12
CA GLU A 54 -17.57 4.62 -21.36
C GLU A 54 -18.25 5.00 -20.03
N VAL A 55 -18.42 4.02 -19.13
CA VAL A 55 -18.96 4.26 -17.78
C VAL A 55 -18.10 5.27 -17.01
N MET A 56 -16.77 5.19 -17.11
CA MET A 56 -15.86 6.15 -16.48
C MET A 56 -16.03 7.56 -17.06
N VAL A 57 -16.13 7.70 -18.39
CA VAL A 57 -16.34 8.99 -19.07
C VAL A 57 -17.66 9.60 -18.65
N ILE A 58 -18.75 8.81 -18.66
CA ILE A 58 -20.07 9.27 -18.22
C ILE A 58 -20.01 9.73 -16.75
N LEU A 59 -19.38 8.95 -15.87
CA LEU A 59 -19.24 9.31 -14.46
C LEU A 59 -18.49 10.64 -14.28
N LEU A 60 -17.37 10.83 -14.98
CA LEU A 60 -16.59 12.07 -14.92
C LEU A 60 -17.38 13.26 -15.49
N ALA A 61 -18.13 13.07 -16.59
CA ALA A 61 -18.96 14.10 -17.18
C ALA A 61 -20.09 14.52 -16.23
N VAL A 62 -20.79 13.56 -15.62
CA VAL A 62 -21.84 13.83 -14.63
C VAL A 62 -21.26 14.54 -13.41
N LEU A 63 -20.09 14.11 -12.91
CA LEU A 63 -19.43 14.78 -11.79
C LEU A 63 -19.07 16.23 -12.12
N SER A 64 -18.57 16.49 -13.33
CA SER A 64 -18.22 17.84 -13.81
C SER A 64 -19.44 18.76 -13.99
N LEU A 65 -20.65 18.21 -14.18
CA LEU A 65 -21.88 18.99 -14.26
C LEU A 65 -22.47 19.33 -12.88
N ILE A 66 -22.13 18.53 -11.86
CA ILE A 66 -22.66 18.68 -10.49
C ILE A 66 -21.70 19.49 -9.61
N ILE A 67 -20.39 19.39 -9.86
CA ILE A 67 -19.33 20.02 -9.05
C ILE A 67 -18.59 21.04 -9.90
N ASP A 68 -18.76 22.32 -9.58
CA ASP A 68 -18.00 23.41 -10.19
C ASP A 68 -16.52 23.35 -9.79
N ALA A 69 -15.64 23.63 -10.76
CA ALA A 69 -14.22 23.74 -10.49
C ALA A 69 -13.92 25.04 -9.71
N PRO A 70 -13.19 24.98 -8.59
CA PRO A 70 -12.76 26.18 -7.87
C PRO A 70 -11.64 26.88 -8.66
N LEU A 71 -12.02 27.76 -9.59
CA LEU A 71 -11.08 28.51 -10.41
C LEU A 71 -10.62 29.78 -9.67
N GLU A 72 -9.30 29.96 -9.62
CA GLU A 72 -8.68 31.18 -9.09
C GLU A 72 -8.57 32.27 -10.17
N TRP A 73 -8.11 33.45 -9.75
CA TRP A 73 -7.85 34.59 -10.61
C TRP A 73 -6.62 34.36 -11.53
N ILE A 74 -6.48 35.17 -12.58
CA ILE A 74 -5.41 35.02 -13.59
C ILE A 74 -4.04 35.26 -12.95
N ALA A 75 -3.07 34.34 -13.15
CA ALA A 75 -1.74 34.40 -12.56
C ALA A 75 -1.07 35.81 -12.59
N ASN A 76 -0.60 36.26 -11.42
CA ASN A 76 0.00 37.56 -11.15
C ASN A 76 1.24 37.33 -10.28
N PRO A 77 2.46 37.63 -10.78
CA PRO A 77 3.69 37.49 -10.00
C PRO A 77 3.75 38.36 -8.73
N GLU A 78 2.98 39.45 -8.68
CA GLU A 78 2.94 40.37 -7.53
C GLU A 78 2.03 39.88 -6.40
N HIS A 79 1.20 38.86 -6.64
CA HIS A 79 0.26 38.35 -5.64
C HIS A 79 0.41 36.83 -5.48
N THR A 80 0.81 36.39 -4.27
CA THR A 80 0.86 34.95 -3.96
C THR A 80 -0.42 34.54 -3.25
N PRO A 81 -1.17 33.55 -3.76
CA PRO A 81 -2.39 33.07 -3.11
C PRO A 81 -2.06 32.48 -1.73
N ASN A 82 -2.89 32.79 -0.73
CA ASN A 82 -2.73 32.31 0.63
C ASN A 82 -4.02 31.63 1.12
N PRO A 83 -4.06 30.30 1.36
CA PRO A 83 -2.97 29.33 1.19
C PRO A 83 -2.84 28.78 -0.23
N ALA A 84 -1.61 28.67 -0.74
CA ALA A 84 -1.34 27.96 -1.99
C ALA A 84 -1.33 26.43 -1.75
N LYS A 85 -2.45 25.75 -2.08
CA LYS A 85 -2.57 24.28 -1.96
C LYS A 85 -2.21 23.60 -3.29
N ALA A 86 -1.37 22.56 -3.22
CA ALA A 86 -1.10 21.69 -4.35
C ALA A 86 -2.32 20.78 -4.64
N PRO A 87 -2.38 20.19 -5.86
CA PRO A 87 -3.36 19.16 -6.16
C PRO A 87 -3.33 18.02 -5.14
N TRP A 88 -4.48 17.39 -4.89
CA TRP A 88 -4.67 16.41 -3.80
C TRP A 88 -3.66 15.27 -3.79
N TYR A 89 -3.21 14.81 -4.97
CA TYR A 89 -2.20 13.74 -5.10
C TYR A 89 -0.78 14.18 -4.72
N PHE A 90 -0.50 15.49 -4.67
CA PHE A 90 0.75 16.06 -4.15
C PHE A 90 0.61 16.68 -2.76
N LEU A 91 -0.61 16.78 -2.22
CA LEU A 91 -0.84 17.48 -0.97
C LEU A 91 -0.15 16.81 0.23
N GLY A 92 -0.09 15.48 0.25
CA GLY A 92 0.70 14.75 1.26
C GLY A 92 2.22 15.04 1.17
N LEU A 93 2.75 15.27 -0.04
CA LEU A 93 4.14 15.68 -0.25
C LEU A 93 4.36 17.13 0.20
N GLN A 94 3.41 18.03 -0.07
CA GLN A 94 3.46 19.40 0.41
C GLN A 94 3.43 19.45 1.94
N GLU A 95 2.61 18.62 2.57
CA GLU A 95 2.57 18.51 4.03
C GLU A 95 3.89 17.95 4.58
N LEU A 96 4.53 17.00 3.91
CA LEU A 96 5.89 16.54 4.25
C LEU A 96 6.92 17.67 4.17
N LEU A 97 6.84 18.53 3.15
CA LEU A 97 7.72 19.68 2.94
C LEU A 97 7.60 20.77 4.01
N HIS A 98 6.46 20.84 4.71
CA HIS A 98 6.30 21.74 5.84
C HIS A 98 7.18 21.32 7.03
N TYR A 99 7.43 20.02 7.21
CA TYR A 99 8.20 19.49 8.33
C TYR A 99 9.69 19.33 8.04
N PHE A 100 10.05 18.92 6.83
CA PHE A 100 11.43 18.66 6.45
C PHE A 100 12.05 19.82 5.67
N PRO A 101 13.38 19.98 5.70
CA PRO A 101 14.06 20.85 4.76
C PRO A 101 13.62 20.53 3.32
N PRO A 102 13.39 21.54 2.45
CA PRO A 102 12.84 21.31 1.10
C PRO A 102 13.64 20.31 0.27
N VAL A 103 14.96 20.28 0.43
CA VAL A 103 15.85 19.32 -0.23
C VAL A 103 15.55 17.88 0.21
N VAL A 104 15.31 17.66 1.51
CA VAL A 104 15.05 16.33 2.05
C VAL A 104 13.66 15.84 1.63
N GLY A 105 12.62 16.65 1.89
CA GLY A 105 11.23 16.26 1.63
C GLY A 105 10.88 16.23 0.15
N GLY A 106 11.39 17.18 -0.64
CA GLY A 106 10.99 17.36 -2.05
C GLY A 106 11.91 16.68 -3.06
N VAL A 107 13.18 16.46 -2.73
CA VAL A 107 14.17 15.90 -3.67
C VAL A 107 14.65 14.54 -3.22
N ILE A 108 15.26 14.45 -2.03
CA ILE A 108 15.92 13.22 -1.57
C ILE A 108 14.90 12.09 -1.36
N LEU A 109 13.82 12.32 -0.62
CA LEU A 109 12.86 11.26 -0.29
C LEU A 109 12.14 10.70 -1.53
N PRO A 110 11.60 11.54 -2.45
CA PRO A 110 11.01 11.05 -3.70
C PRO A 110 12.03 10.36 -4.61
N ALA A 111 13.26 10.90 -4.72
CA ALA A 111 14.32 10.27 -5.50
C ALA A 111 14.68 8.88 -4.96
N LEU A 112 14.78 8.72 -3.63
CA LEU A 112 15.01 7.42 -3.00
C LEU A 112 13.85 6.44 -3.25
N ALA A 113 12.60 6.90 -3.24
CA ALA A 113 11.44 6.06 -3.54
C ALA A 113 11.46 5.56 -4.99
N VAL A 114 11.77 6.43 -5.96
CA VAL A 114 11.92 6.06 -7.37
C VAL A 114 13.10 5.12 -7.57
N MET A 115 14.26 5.43 -6.97
CA MET A 115 15.44 4.56 -6.99
C MET A 115 15.14 3.18 -6.40
N ALA A 116 14.41 3.11 -5.28
CA ALA A 116 13.98 1.85 -4.70
C ALA A 116 13.11 1.05 -5.68
N LEU A 117 12.15 1.69 -6.36
CA LEU A 117 11.31 1.03 -7.36
C LEU A 117 12.13 0.48 -8.55
N ILE A 118 13.13 1.22 -9.01
CA ILE A 118 14.06 0.78 -10.06
C ILE A 118 14.91 -0.40 -9.58
N VAL A 119 15.37 -0.36 -8.33
CA VAL A 119 16.30 -1.34 -7.75
C VAL A 119 15.62 -2.67 -7.44
N ILE A 120 14.39 -2.66 -6.91
CA ILE A 120 13.63 -3.85 -6.49
C ILE A 120 13.70 -5.02 -7.50
N PRO A 121 13.44 -4.87 -8.82
CA PRO A 121 13.46 -5.98 -9.76
C PRO A 121 14.84 -6.63 -9.96
N TYR A 122 15.94 -5.92 -9.67
CA TYR A 122 17.30 -6.43 -9.86
C TYR A 122 17.82 -7.21 -8.65
N PHE A 123 17.23 -7.01 -7.47
CA PHE A 123 17.60 -7.73 -6.27
C PHE A 123 16.74 -8.98 -6.14
N LYS A 124 17.37 -10.14 -5.94
CA LYS A 124 16.68 -11.39 -5.59
C LYS A 124 16.19 -11.35 -4.15
N ILE A 125 15.35 -10.36 -3.82
CA ILE A 125 14.67 -10.29 -2.54
C ILE A 125 13.58 -11.36 -2.58
N ASN A 126 13.90 -12.56 -2.10
CA ASN A 126 12.91 -13.61 -1.92
C ASN A 126 12.05 -13.24 -0.69
N ILE A 127 11.16 -12.26 -0.85
CA ILE A 127 10.15 -11.94 0.15
C ILE A 127 9.21 -13.15 0.18
N LYS A 128 9.51 -14.11 1.05
CA LYS A 128 8.62 -15.23 1.35
C LYS A 128 7.27 -14.61 1.68
N ARG A 129 6.19 -15.07 1.04
CA ARG A 129 4.80 -14.67 1.38
C ARG A 129 4.35 -15.21 2.74
N GLU A 130 5.30 -15.62 3.58
CA GLU A 130 5.07 -16.20 4.87
C GLU A 130 4.82 -15.09 5.90
N GLY A 131 4.03 -15.40 6.92
CA GLY A 131 3.72 -14.46 7.98
C GLY A 131 4.98 -13.98 8.71
N LEU A 132 4.98 -12.71 9.11
CA LEU A 132 6.12 -12.01 9.73
C LEU A 132 6.79 -12.80 10.87
N TRP A 133 6.01 -13.59 11.62
CA TRP A 133 6.44 -14.22 12.86
C TRP A 133 6.81 -15.71 12.76
N LYS A 134 6.91 -16.27 11.54
CA LYS A 134 6.96 -17.74 11.34
C LYS A 134 8.34 -18.38 11.58
N GLU A 135 9.43 -17.73 11.16
CA GLU A 135 10.80 -18.26 11.31
C GLU A 135 11.50 -17.65 12.54
N HIS A 136 12.12 -16.47 12.39
CA HIS A 136 13.02 -15.88 13.38
C HIS A 136 12.30 -14.94 14.36
N ARG A 137 11.28 -15.45 15.05
CA ARG A 137 10.31 -14.63 15.81
C ARG A 137 10.92 -13.58 16.77
N ARG A 138 11.99 -13.92 17.51
CA ARG A 138 12.66 -12.97 18.43
C ARG A 138 13.53 -11.95 17.71
N GLU A 139 14.30 -12.38 16.70
CA GLU A 139 15.17 -11.50 15.93
C GLU A 139 14.35 -10.53 15.08
N THR A 140 13.28 -11.00 14.44
CA THR A 140 12.34 -10.14 13.71
C THR A 140 11.68 -9.12 14.62
N PHE A 141 11.35 -9.50 15.86
CA PHE A 141 10.79 -8.57 16.85
C PHE A 141 11.80 -7.47 17.20
N LEU A 142 13.03 -7.85 17.55
CA LEU A 142 14.08 -6.90 17.91
C LEU A 142 14.41 -5.97 16.74
N THR A 143 14.61 -6.51 15.53
CA THR A 143 14.88 -5.72 14.32
C THR A 143 13.75 -4.75 14.02
N LEU A 144 12.48 -5.18 14.14
CA LEU A 144 11.33 -4.32 13.90
C LEU A 144 11.23 -3.20 14.94
N VAL A 145 11.34 -3.52 16.23
CA VAL A 145 11.25 -2.52 17.32
C VAL A 145 12.40 -1.52 17.23
N VAL A 146 13.63 -1.98 16.93
CA VAL A 146 14.78 -1.09 16.75
C VAL A 146 14.60 -0.22 15.51
N ALA A 147 14.22 -0.79 14.37
CA ALA A 147 14.01 -0.02 13.14
C ALA A 147 12.91 1.03 13.30
N VAL A 148 11.74 0.64 13.85
CA VAL A 148 10.64 1.57 14.13
C VAL A 148 11.05 2.58 15.19
N GLY A 149 11.81 2.18 16.21
CA GLY A 149 12.33 3.07 17.24
C GLY A 149 13.24 4.15 16.67
N ILE A 150 14.17 3.77 15.78
CA ILE A 150 15.04 4.71 15.07
C ILE A 150 14.23 5.64 14.19
N VAL A 151 13.30 5.11 13.38
CA VAL A 151 12.44 5.92 12.52
C VAL A 151 11.59 6.89 13.34
N SER A 152 10.97 6.42 14.42
CA SER A 152 10.14 7.25 15.30
C SER A 152 10.97 8.31 16.01
N LEU A 153 12.19 7.98 16.45
CA LEU A 153 13.11 8.95 17.05
C LEU A 153 13.48 10.04 16.06
N VAL A 154 13.86 9.69 14.82
CA VAL A 154 14.15 10.65 13.76
C VAL A 154 12.95 11.55 13.51
N LEU A 155 11.75 10.97 13.34
CA LEU A 155 10.53 11.74 13.13
C LEU A 155 10.22 12.70 14.28
N LEU A 156 10.46 12.28 15.54
CA LEU A 156 10.28 13.14 16.71
C LEU A 156 11.32 14.27 16.78
N LEU A 157 12.57 14.01 16.40
CA LEU A 157 13.63 15.03 16.32
C LEU A 157 13.26 16.15 15.33
N PHE A 158 12.65 15.78 14.20
CA PHE A 158 12.10 16.72 13.22
C PHE A 158 10.69 17.23 13.56
N LYS A 159 10.16 16.90 14.75
CA LYS A 159 8.80 17.30 15.22
C LYS A 159 7.66 16.89 14.27
N VAL A 160 7.81 15.77 13.57
CA VAL A 160 6.86 15.28 12.55
C VAL A 160 5.83 14.34 13.19
N TYR A 161 5.02 14.87 14.10
CA TYR A 161 4.03 14.06 14.85
C TYR A 161 3.01 13.37 13.94
N ALA A 162 2.67 14.01 12.82
CA ALA A 162 1.75 13.51 11.81
C ALA A 162 2.13 12.13 11.24
N MET A 163 3.43 11.80 11.17
CA MET A 163 3.92 10.50 10.68
C MET A 163 4.19 9.51 11.80
N VAL A 164 4.51 10.00 13.00
CA VAL A 164 4.73 9.14 14.17
C VAL A 164 3.46 8.37 14.52
N MET A 165 2.30 9.04 14.56
CA MET A 165 1.02 8.41 14.90
C MET A 165 0.68 7.18 14.02
N PRO A 166 0.59 7.30 12.67
CA PRO A 166 0.31 6.14 11.82
C PRO A 166 1.41 5.06 11.90
N THR A 167 2.67 5.45 12.14
CA THR A 167 3.77 4.50 12.32
C THR A 167 3.60 3.66 13.58
N LEU A 168 3.24 4.28 14.71
CA LEU A 168 2.99 3.58 15.97
C LEU A 168 1.73 2.71 15.90
N ILE A 169 0.66 3.21 15.28
CA ILE A 169 -0.58 2.44 15.07
C ILE A 169 -0.29 1.17 14.25
N MET A 170 0.42 1.31 13.13
CA MET A 170 0.78 0.17 12.28
C MET A 170 1.69 -0.82 12.99
N THR A 171 2.67 -0.31 13.74
CA THR A 171 3.56 -1.13 14.54
C THR A 171 2.78 -1.89 15.61
N GLY A 172 1.82 -1.24 16.28
CA GLY A 172 0.90 -1.89 17.21
C GLY A 172 0.19 -3.07 16.56
N PHE A 173 -0.42 -2.86 15.39
CA PHE A 173 -1.07 -3.94 14.65
C PHE A 173 -0.09 -5.05 14.21
N MET A 174 1.11 -4.72 13.76
CA MET A 174 2.17 -5.70 13.42
C MET A 174 2.56 -6.57 14.61
N LEU A 175 2.60 -5.98 15.81
CA LEU A 175 3.01 -6.64 17.06
C LEU A 175 1.87 -7.42 17.73
N THR A 176 0.60 -7.14 17.42
CA THR A 176 -0.54 -7.87 18.05
C THR A 176 -0.43 -9.40 17.94
N PRO A 177 -0.05 -10.02 16.80
CA PRO A 177 0.05 -11.48 16.69
C PRO A 177 1.31 -12.03 17.39
N TYR A 178 2.28 -11.16 17.71
CA TYR A 178 3.43 -11.53 18.52
C TYR A 178 3.03 -11.75 19.97
N PHE A 179 2.17 -10.90 20.55
CA PHE A 179 1.76 -11.05 21.95
C PHE A 179 0.57 -12.01 22.11
N ILE A 180 -0.38 -11.97 21.18
CA ILE A 180 -1.61 -12.75 21.25
C ILE A 180 -1.59 -13.80 20.14
N LYS A 181 -1.33 -15.06 20.50
CA LYS A 181 -1.46 -16.18 19.56
C LYS A 181 -2.93 -16.58 19.44
N ARG A 182 -3.50 -16.42 18.26
CA ARG A 182 -4.80 -16.99 17.87
C ARG A 182 -4.66 -17.78 16.58
N GLU A 183 -5.34 -18.91 16.50
CA GLU A 183 -5.34 -19.75 15.29
C GLU A 183 -6.32 -19.21 14.23
N HIS A 184 -7.44 -18.62 14.66
CA HIS A 184 -8.49 -18.11 13.78
C HIS A 184 -8.90 -16.68 14.15
N GLY A 185 -9.47 -15.96 13.18
CA GLY A 185 -9.98 -14.60 13.34
C GLY A 185 -8.99 -13.49 12.94
N PHE A 186 -9.34 -12.24 13.25
CA PHE A 186 -8.60 -11.04 12.79
C PHE A 186 -7.12 -11.02 13.21
N ILE A 187 -6.81 -11.39 14.45
CA ILE A 187 -5.42 -11.41 14.94
C ILE A 187 -4.58 -12.47 14.21
N ALA A 188 -5.17 -13.64 13.94
CA ALA A 188 -4.51 -14.66 13.14
C ALA A 188 -4.25 -14.12 11.73
N TRP A 189 -5.24 -13.48 11.10
CA TRP A 189 -5.12 -12.87 9.78
C TRP A 189 -3.97 -11.86 9.69
N LEU A 190 -3.80 -11.00 10.71
CA LEU A 190 -2.67 -10.05 10.79
C LEU A 190 -1.31 -10.77 10.83
N GLY A 191 -1.20 -11.87 11.58
CA GLY A 191 0.03 -12.65 11.71
C GLY A 191 0.47 -13.35 10.42
N HIS A 192 -0.48 -13.65 9.51
CA HIS A 192 -0.19 -14.27 8.21
C HIS A 192 0.22 -13.27 7.13
N ARG A 193 0.14 -11.95 7.39
CA ARG A 193 0.54 -10.94 6.40
C ARG A 193 2.06 -10.87 6.26
N PRO A 194 2.59 -10.86 5.03
CA PRO A 194 4.02 -10.72 4.80
C PRO A 194 4.50 -9.29 5.11
N LEU A 195 5.80 -9.12 5.34
CA LEU A 195 6.40 -7.81 5.63
C LEU A 195 6.10 -6.76 4.55
N SER A 196 6.09 -7.15 3.27
CA SER A 196 5.79 -6.22 2.16
C SER A 196 4.38 -5.64 2.24
N TRP A 197 3.39 -6.44 2.66
CA TRP A 197 2.02 -5.97 2.87
C TRP A 197 1.97 -4.90 3.95
N TRP A 198 2.69 -5.14 5.04
CA TRP A 198 2.79 -4.22 6.15
C TRP A 198 3.49 -2.91 5.79
N VAL A 199 4.63 -2.97 5.09
CA VAL A 199 5.37 -1.79 4.62
C VAL A 199 4.52 -0.97 3.66
N MET A 200 3.83 -1.61 2.70
CA MET A 200 2.94 -0.93 1.77
C MET A 200 1.76 -0.26 2.49
N THR A 201 1.13 -0.98 3.42
CA THR A 201 -0.03 -0.46 4.18
C THR A 201 0.39 0.72 5.07
N TRP A 202 1.56 0.65 5.70
CA TRP A 202 2.14 1.75 6.45
C TRP A 202 2.41 2.96 5.56
N PHE A 203 3.06 2.77 4.41
CA PHE A 203 3.33 3.85 3.45
C PHE A 203 2.04 4.55 2.99
N VAL A 204 1.04 3.77 2.55
CA VAL A 204 -0.27 4.31 2.13
C VAL A 204 -0.94 5.07 3.28
N MET A 205 -0.91 4.53 4.49
CA MET A 205 -1.52 5.20 5.64
C MET A 205 -0.82 6.49 6.04
N VAL A 206 0.50 6.57 5.93
CA VAL A 206 1.23 7.84 6.09
C VAL A 206 0.80 8.85 5.03
N VAL A 207 0.76 8.46 3.75
CA VAL A 207 0.34 9.37 2.66
C VAL A 207 -1.09 9.85 2.84
N VAL A 208 -2.01 8.96 3.23
CA VAL A 208 -3.41 9.30 3.49
C VAL A 208 -3.54 10.26 4.67
N VAL A 209 -2.83 10.00 5.77
CA VAL A 209 -2.85 10.89 6.94
C VAL A 209 -2.30 12.28 6.58
N LEU A 210 -1.18 12.36 5.87
CA LEU A 210 -0.60 13.65 5.45
C LEU A 210 -1.52 14.39 4.48
N THR A 211 -2.13 13.68 3.54
CA THR A 211 -3.10 14.26 2.59
C THR A 211 -4.31 14.78 3.35
N ALA A 212 -4.86 14.01 4.30
CA ALA A 212 -5.99 14.45 5.13
C ALA A 212 -5.65 15.68 5.97
N ILE A 213 -4.43 15.74 6.55
CA ILE A 213 -3.95 16.91 7.28
C ILE A 213 -3.88 18.14 6.36
N GLY A 214 -3.24 18.00 5.20
CA GLY A 214 -3.13 19.07 4.21
C GLY A 214 -4.49 19.55 3.67
N THR A 215 -5.46 18.65 3.49
CA THR A 215 -6.78 19.00 2.99
C THR A 215 -7.59 19.74 4.05
N LEU A 216 -7.70 19.15 5.24
CA LEU A 216 -8.70 19.55 6.23
C LEU A 216 -8.18 20.54 7.27
N PHE A 217 -6.90 20.45 7.64
CA PHE A 217 -6.35 21.15 8.81
C PHE A 217 -5.37 22.28 8.46
N ARG A 218 -5.03 22.45 7.17
CA ARG A 218 -4.14 23.54 6.71
C ARG A 218 -4.94 24.74 6.18
N GLY A 219 -4.77 25.87 6.85
CA GLY A 219 -5.40 27.15 6.56
C GLY A 219 -4.40 28.24 6.14
N PRO A 220 -4.71 29.54 6.38
CA PRO A 220 -3.84 30.65 6.03
C PRO A 220 -2.41 30.46 6.54
N GLU A 221 -1.44 30.86 5.73
CA GLU A 221 0.01 30.72 5.96
C GLU A 221 0.47 29.27 6.18
N TRP A 222 -0.30 28.29 5.70
CA TRP A 222 -0.10 26.88 6.00
C TRP A 222 -0.17 26.56 7.50
N GLY A 223 -0.83 27.43 8.27
CA GLY A 223 -1.08 27.25 9.70
C GLY A 223 -2.06 26.11 9.97
N TRP A 224 -2.00 25.58 11.19
CA TRP A 224 -3.01 24.64 11.68
C TRP A 224 -4.31 25.38 11.97
N THR A 225 -5.41 24.88 11.41
CA THR A 225 -6.75 25.44 11.56
C THR A 225 -7.76 24.32 11.72
N TRP A 226 -8.76 24.50 12.56
CA TRP A 226 -9.80 23.50 12.71
C TRP A 226 -10.80 23.58 11.54
N PRO A 227 -11.22 22.45 10.94
CA PRO A 227 -12.11 22.45 9.77
C PRO A 227 -13.46 23.14 10.00
N TRP A 228 -13.89 23.23 11.26
CA TRP A 228 -15.16 23.82 11.69
C TRP A 228 -15.03 25.25 12.23
N GLU A 229 -13.81 25.77 12.37
CA GLU A 229 -13.60 27.20 12.55
C GLU A 229 -13.70 27.81 11.15
N GLY A 230 -14.86 28.36 10.81
CA GLY A 230 -15.14 28.89 9.48
C GLY A 230 -14.05 29.87 9.04
N ILE A 231 -13.25 29.45 8.06
CA ILE A 231 -12.26 30.31 7.41
C ILE A 231 -12.90 30.92 6.16
N TYR A 232 -14.07 31.53 6.34
CA TYR A 232 -14.73 32.46 5.41
C TYR A 232 -15.66 33.36 6.20
#